data_AF-A0A528DB24-F1
#
_entry.id   AF-A0A528DB24-F1
#
_cell.length_a   1.000
_cell.length_b   1.000
_cell.length_c   1.000
_cell.angle_alpha   90.00
_cell.angle_beta   90.00
_cell.angle_gamma   90.00
#
_symmetry.space_group_name_H-M   'P 1'
#
loop_
_entity.id
_entity.type
_entity.pdbx_description
1 polymer ?
#
loop_
_entity_poly.entity_id
_entity_poly.type
_entity_poly.pdbx_seq_one_letter_code
_entity_poly.pdbx_strand_id
1 'polypeptide(L)'
;ILCAAGERLPRCLWLVSPWTDLSMSGATLSTKDAIDPIIHRAYLEELATAYVPHGVARRDPLISPLFADLSGFPPMLIQVGSAETLLSDATRLAEAAGAADVKVRLEIWPHMIHAWPVWNAGLSAGRRTLHSAGMFVREYL
;
A
#
# COMPACT_ATOMS: atom_id res chain seq x y z
N ILE A 1 3.50 5.33 -15.57
CA ILE A 1 3.16 4.64 -16.84
C ILE A 1 1.87 5.22 -17.45
N LEU A 2 0.71 5.24 -16.77
CA LEU A 2 -0.50 5.85 -17.37
C LEU A 2 -0.49 7.39 -17.35
N CYS A 3 -0.27 8.02 -16.19
CA CYS A 3 -0.23 9.49 -16.09
C CYS A 3 0.84 10.08 -17.00
N ALA A 4 2.06 9.53 -16.95
CA ALA A 4 3.18 9.95 -17.78
C ALA A 4 2.94 9.74 -19.29
N ALA A 5 2.10 8.77 -19.67
CA ALA A 5 1.74 8.53 -21.07
C ALA A 5 0.50 9.35 -21.51
N GLY A 6 -0.12 10.13 -20.62
CA GLY A 6 -1.35 10.86 -20.91
C GLY A 6 -2.57 9.95 -21.16
N GLU A 7 -2.50 8.71 -20.69
CA GLU A 7 -3.54 7.71 -20.89
C GLU A 7 -4.72 7.94 -19.95
N ARG A 8 -5.89 7.39 -20.32
CA ARG A 8 -7.08 7.47 -19.47
C ARG A 8 -6.83 6.76 -18.14
N LEU A 9 -6.89 7.52 -17.05
CA LEU A 9 -6.71 6.99 -15.71
C LEU A 9 -7.96 6.21 -15.22
N PRO A 10 -7.77 5.21 -14.34
CA PRO A 10 -8.89 4.61 -13.62
C PRO A 10 -9.57 5.66 -12.74
N ARG A 11 -10.83 5.42 -12.37
CA ARG A 11 -11.63 6.36 -11.58
C ARG A 11 -11.20 6.44 -10.11
N CYS A 12 -10.61 5.38 -9.58
CA CYS A 12 -10.06 5.31 -8.23
C CYS A 12 -9.05 4.17 -8.09
N LEU A 13 -8.31 4.15 -6.98
CA LEU A 13 -7.40 3.07 -6.58
C LEU A 13 -7.88 2.48 -5.25
N TRP A 14 -7.82 1.16 -5.13
CA TRP A 14 -7.97 0.47 -3.86
C TRP A 14 -6.71 -0.34 -3.59
N LEU A 15 -6.00 0.03 -2.51
CA LEU A 15 -4.72 -0.52 -2.12
C LEU A 15 -4.89 -1.20 -0.76
N VAL A 16 -4.51 -2.47 -0.67
CA VAL A 16 -4.55 -3.25 0.57
C VAL A 16 -3.13 -3.65 0.93
N SER A 17 -2.70 -3.30 2.13
CA SER A 17 -1.37 -3.61 2.67
C SER A 17 -0.23 -3.33 1.65
N PRO A 18 -0.18 -2.13 1.04
CA PRO A 18 0.68 -1.90 -0.11
C PRO A 18 2.17 -1.87 0.30
N TRP A 19 3.00 -2.61 -0.43
CA TRP A 19 4.46 -2.48 -0.38
C TRP A 19 4.90 -1.49 -1.46
N THR A 20 5.42 -0.34 -1.04
CA THR A 20 5.63 0.82 -1.92
C THR A 20 7.06 1.35 -1.90
N ASP A 21 7.90 0.79 -1.02
CA ASP A 21 9.28 1.16 -0.81
C ASP A 21 10.18 -0.09 -0.74
N LEU A 22 10.77 -0.45 -1.88
CA LEU A 22 11.75 -1.54 -1.98
C LEU A 22 13.09 -1.18 -1.33
N SER A 23 13.35 0.09 -0.99
CA SER A 23 14.50 0.45 -0.16
C SER A 23 14.31 0.10 1.32
N MET A 24 13.11 -0.35 1.70
CA MET A 24 12.78 -0.85 3.04
C MET A 24 13.07 0.17 4.15
N SER A 25 12.79 1.45 3.87
CA SER A 25 13.10 2.57 4.77
C SER A 25 12.00 2.84 5.81
N GLY A 26 10.85 2.13 5.76
CA GLY A 26 9.76 2.26 6.73
C GLY A 26 10.16 1.80 8.13
N ALA A 27 9.88 2.62 9.15
CA ALA A 27 10.23 2.32 10.55
C ALA A 27 9.52 1.06 11.10
N THR A 28 8.29 0.79 10.63
CA THR A 28 7.49 -0.36 11.10
C THR A 28 8.03 -1.70 10.64
N LEU A 29 8.90 -1.75 9.63
CA LEU A 29 9.65 -2.96 9.29
C LEU A 29 10.54 -3.45 10.43
N SER A 30 10.97 -2.56 11.34
CA SER A 30 11.70 -2.96 12.54
C SER A 30 10.76 -3.08 13.74
N THR A 31 9.91 -2.09 13.99
CA THR A 31 9.09 -2.07 15.22
C THR A 31 7.95 -3.08 15.23
N LYS A 32 7.57 -3.64 14.07
CA LYS A 32 6.50 -4.64 13.93
C LYS A 32 7.00 -6.00 13.45
N ASP A 33 8.30 -6.19 13.29
CA ASP A 33 8.87 -7.45 12.76
C ASP A 33 8.50 -8.67 13.63
N ALA A 34 8.46 -8.49 14.96
CA ALA A 34 8.05 -9.52 15.90
C ALA A 34 6.52 -9.62 16.12
N ILE A 35 5.74 -8.75 15.46
CA ILE A 35 4.28 -8.64 15.62
C ILE A 35 3.56 -9.16 14.38
N ASP A 36 4.04 -8.81 13.19
CA ASP A 36 3.49 -9.28 11.92
C ASP A 36 3.82 -10.78 11.75
N PRO A 37 2.83 -11.65 11.57
CA PRO A 37 3.07 -13.09 11.44
C PRO A 37 3.40 -13.54 10.02
N ILE A 38 3.38 -12.64 9.03
CA ILE A 38 3.51 -12.99 7.61
C ILE A 38 4.69 -12.27 6.97
N ILE A 39 4.77 -10.95 7.15
CA ILE A 39 5.73 -10.11 6.42
C ILE A 39 6.84 -9.66 7.36
N HIS A 40 8.06 -10.11 7.06
CA HIS A 40 9.28 -9.78 7.79
C HIS A 40 10.32 -9.14 6.88
N ARG A 41 11.26 -8.38 7.47
CA ARG A 41 12.33 -7.71 6.71
C ARG A 41 13.13 -8.68 5.85
N ALA A 42 13.54 -9.82 6.40
CA ALA A 42 14.37 -10.78 5.67
C ALA A 42 13.64 -11.36 4.44
N TYR A 43 12.33 -11.63 4.58
CA TYR A 43 11.50 -12.11 3.48
C TYR A 43 11.35 -11.05 2.38
N LEU A 44 11.06 -9.79 2.76
CA LEU A 44 10.98 -8.69 1.79
C LEU A 44 12.31 -8.40 1.10
N GLU A 45 13.44 -8.58 1.77
CA GLU A 45 14.77 -8.41 1.18
C GLU A 45 15.03 -9.45 0.07
N GLU A 46 14.64 -10.70 0.31
CA GLU A 46 14.71 -11.77 -0.70
C GLU A 46 13.84 -11.43 -1.91
N LEU A 47 12.58 -11.03 -1.67
CA LEU A 47 11.66 -10.64 -2.76
C LEU A 47 12.15 -9.41 -3.53
N ALA A 48 12.68 -8.40 -2.84
CA ALA A 48 13.22 -7.20 -3.48
C ALA A 48 14.44 -7.55 -4.34
N THR A 49 15.32 -8.43 -3.86
CA THR A 49 16.50 -8.87 -4.61
C THR A 49 16.10 -9.66 -5.87
N ALA A 50 15.04 -10.47 -5.80
CA ALA A 50 14.52 -11.20 -6.95
C ALA A 50 13.79 -10.30 -7.96
N TYR A 51 13.11 -9.25 -7.49
CA TYR A 51 12.28 -8.38 -8.32
C TYR A 51 13.07 -7.24 -8.99
N VAL A 52 14.04 -6.64 -8.28
CA VAL A 52 14.74 -5.42 -8.75
C VAL A 52 15.71 -5.79 -9.88
N PRO A 53 15.54 -5.21 -11.10
CA PRO A 53 16.46 -5.45 -12.20
C PRO A 53 17.87 -4.96 -11.87
N HIS A 54 18.89 -5.63 -12.42
CA HIS A 54 20.27 -5.24 -12.23
C HIS A 54 20.51 -3.78 -12.67
N GLY A 55 21.18 -3.00 -11.84
CA GLY A 55 21.48 -1.58 -12.10
C GLY A 55 20.33 -0.61 -11.82
N VAL A 56 19.13 -1.08 -11.46
CA VAL A 56 18.01 -0.22 -11.07
C VAL A 56 18.08 0.08 -9.58
N ALA A 57 18.00 1.37 -9.22
CA ALA A 57 17.95 1.76 -7.82
C ALA A 57 16.63 1.32 -7.19
N ARG A 58 16.66 0.77 -5.98
CA ARG A 58 15.41 0.36 -5.28
C ARG A 58 14.43 1.50 -5.03
N ARG A 59 14.89 2.75 -5.07
CA ARG A 59 14.04 3.95 -4.96
C ARG A 59 13.48 4.43 -6.29
N ASP A 60 13.71 3.71 -7.38
CA ASP A 60 13.15 4.05 -8.68
C ASP A 60 11.60 4.08 -8.58
N PRO A 61 10.96 5.20 -8.97
CA PRO A 61 9.51 5.37 -8.88
C PRO A 61 8.66 4.31 -9.56
N LEU A 62 9.19 3.61 -10.56
CA LEU A 62 8.45 2.56 -11.28
C LEU A 62 8.30 1.28 -10.46
N ILE A 63 9.20 1.04 -9.50
CA ILE A 63 9.19 -0.14 -8.63
C ILE A 63 8.93 0.20 -7.16
N SER A 64 9.14 1.46 -6.78
CA SER A 64 8.82 2.01 -5.46
C SER A 64 7.93 3.26 -5.61
N PRO A 65 6.61 3.09 -5.78
CA PRO A 65 5.67 4.18 -6.03
C PRO A 65 5.64 5.25 -4.94
N LEU A 66 6.15 4.96 -3.74
CA LEU A 66 6.28 5.97 -2.68
C LEU A 66 7.15 7.16 -3.10
N PHE A 67 8.09 6.96 -4.02
CA PHE A 67 8.99 8.00 -4.52
C PHE A 67 8.54 8.59 -5.86
N ALA A 68 7.35 8.23 -6.36
CA ALA A 68 6.82 8.77 -7.59
C ALA A 68 6.19 10.15 -7.40
N ASP A 69 6.08 10.91 -8.49
CA ASP A 69 5.17 12.05 -8.56
C ASP A 69 3.73 11.53 -8.60
N LEU A 70 2.98 11.82 -7.55
CA LEU A 70 1.58 11.39 -7.38
C LEU A 70 0.59 12.44 -7.90
N SER A 71 1.06 13.57 -8.43
CA SER A 71 0.21 14.63 -8.95
C SER A 71 -0.74 14.10 -10.02
N GLY A 72 -2.03 14.44 -9.89
CA GLY A 72 -3.07 13.99 -10.83
C GLY A 72 -3.45 12.52 -10.73
N PHE A 73 -2.96 11.77 -9.73
CA PHE A 73 -3.42 10.42 -9.48
C PHE A 73 -4.91 10.40 -9.10
N PRO A 74 -5.62 9.31 -9.42
CA PRO A 74 -7.02 9.19 -9.05
C PRO A 74 -7.18 8.99 -7.54
N PRO A 75 -8.38 9.29 -6.99
CA PRO A 75 -8.67 9.10 -5.58
C PRO A 75 -8.33 7.69 -5.10
N MET A 76 -7.72 7.59 -3.91
CA MET A 76 -7.21 6.33 -3.39
C MET A 76 -7.81 5.96 -2.04
N LEU A 77 -8.17 4.69 -1.89
CA LEU A 77 -8.43 4.04 -0.61
C LEU A 77 -7.22 3.17 -0.28
N ILE A 78 -6.58 3.45 0.85
CA ILE A 78 -5.48 2.66 1.40
C ILE A 78 -5.97 1.99 2.68
N GLN A 79 -5.93 0.67 2.72
CA GLN A 79 -6.30 -0.13 3.87
C GLN A 79 -5.08 -0.90 4.37
N VAL A 80 -4.75 -0.77 5.65
CA VAL A 80 -3.60 -1.43 6.26
C VAL A 80 -3.91 -1.83 7.70
N GLY A 81 -3.36 -2.94 8.15
CA GLY A 81 -3.47 -3.42 9.51
C GLY A 81 -2.46 -2.77 10.45
N SER A 82 -2.85 -2.53 11.71
CA SER A 82 -1.96 -1.94 12.71
C SER A 82 -0.88 -2.92 13.23
N ALA A 83 -1.00 -4.21 12.88
CA ALA A 83 -0.06 -5.27 13.21
C ALA A 83 0.83 -5.65 12.00
N GLU A 84 0.97 -4.75 11.03
CA GLU A 84 1.79 -4.97 9.83
C GLU A 84 3.16 -4.29 9.90
N THR A 85 4.18 -4.95 9.33
CA THR A 85 5.47 -4.31 9.03
C THR A 85 5.34 -3.25 7.94
N LEU A 86 4.41 -3.42 6.99
CA LEU A 86 4.13 -2.46 5.90
C LEU A 86 3.24 -1.27 6.30
N LEU A 87 2.91 -1.12 7.59
CA LEU A 87 2.14 0.04 8.08
C LEU A 87 2.77 1.38 7.66
N SER A 88 4.10 1.51 7.74
CA SER A 88 4.82 2.73 7.34
C SER A 88 4.66 3.02 5.86
N ASP A 89 4.71 2.00 5.00
CA ASP A 89 4.55 2.18 3.56
C ASP A 89 3.17 2.78 3.25
N ALA A 90 2.12 2.21 3.84
CA ALA A 90 0.76 2.70 3.68
C ALA A 90 0.58 4.14 4.20
N THR A 91 1.08 4.46 5.39
CA THR A 91 0.93 5.80 5.98
C THR A 91 1.73 6.84 5.20
N ARG A 92 2.96 6.51 4.77
CA ARG A 92 3.82 7.42 4.01
C ARG A 92 3.28 7.65 2.59
N LEU A 93 2.70 6.62 1.95
CA LEU A 93 2.02 6.79 0.67
C LEU A 93 0.83 7.73 0.80
N ALA A 94 0.01 7.55 1.85
CA ALA A 94 -1.13 8.43 2.10
C ALA A 94 -0.70 9.89 2.33
N GLU A 95 0.37 10.10 3.09
CA GLU A 95 0.96 11.42 3.31
C GLU A 95 1.47 12.04 2.01
N ALA A 96 2.25 11.29 1.21
CA ALA A 96 2.77 11.77 -0.07
C ALA A 96 1.65 12.10 -1.06
N ALA A 97 0.60 11.26 -1.13
CA ALA A 97 -0.56 11.49 -1.99
C ALA A 97 -1.33 12.75 -1.55
N GLY A 98 -1.58 12.91 -0.25
CA GLY A 98 -2.25 14.09 0.29
C GLY A 98 -1.44 15.37 0.04
N ALA A 99 -0.11 15.32 0.17
CA ALA A 99 0.77 16.44 -0.14
C ALA A 99 0.79 16.82 -1.64
N ALA A 100 0.41 15.90 -2.52
CA ALA A 100 0.26 16.11 -3.95
C ALA A 100 -1.20 16.43 -4.37
N ASP A 101 -2.03 16.89 -3.43
CA ASP A 101 -3.46 17.22 -3.62
C ASP A 101 -4.33 16.05 -4.14
N VAL A 102 -3.90 14.81 -3.92
CA VAL A 102 -4.69 13.61 -4.26
C VAL A 102 -5.65 13.28 -3.13
N LYS A 103 -6.94 13.08 -3.45
CA LYS A 103 -7.94 12.64 -2.48
C LYS A 103 -7.60 11.23 -1.98
N VAL A 104 -7.25 11.12 -0.70
CA VAL A 104 -6.88 9.86 -0.05
C VAL A 104 -7.77 9.55 1.15
N ARG A 105 -8.21 8.29 1.25
CA ARG A 105 -8.78 7.70 2.47
C ARG A 105 -7.83 6.62 2.97
N LEU A 106 -7.21 6.86 4.14
CA LEU A 106 -6.42 5.86 4.83
C LEU A 106 -7.24 5.23 5.96
N GLU A 107 -7.33 3.91 5.97
CA GLU A 107 -7.96 3.13 7.03
C GLU A 107 -6.91 2.22 7.68
N ILE A 108 -6.55 2.53 8.92
CA ILE A 108 -5.69 1.67 9.74
C ILE A 108 -6.59 0.77 10.59
N TRP A 109 -6.55 -0.53 10.33
CA TRP A 109 -7.41 -1.51 10.97
C TRP A 109 -6.75 -2.10 12.22
N PRO A 110 -7.34 -1.91 13.42
CA PRO A 110 -6.76 -2.38 14.66
C PRO A 110 -6.52 -3.89 14.66
N HIS A 111 -5.31 -4.29 15.07
CA HIS A 111 -4.85 -5.67 15.24
C HIS A 111 -4.82 -6.51 13.95
N MET A 112 -5.14 -5.95 12.78
CA MET A 112 -5.10 -6.69 11.53
C MET A 112 -3.68 -6.88 11.03
N ILE A 113 -3.46 -8.02 10.41
CA ILE A 113 -2.20 -8.48 9.82
C ILE A 113 -2.19 -8.24 8.32
N HIS A 114 -1.06 -8.54 7.68
CA HIS A 114 -0.89 -8.38 6.24
C HIS A 114 -2.00 -9.05 5.43
N ALA A 115 -2.59 -8.29 4.50
CA ALA A 115 -3.63 -8.76 3.59
C ALA A 115 -4.83 -9.44 4.29
N TRP A 116 -5.21 -9.00 5.50
CA TRP A 116 -6.32 -9.60 6.26
C TRP A 116 -7.66 -9.78 5.52
N PRO A 117 -8.03 -9.00 4.46
CA PRO A 117 -9.28 -9.26 3.74
C PRO A 117 -9.37 -10.68 3.13
N VAL A 118 -8.26 -11.37 2.89
CA VAL A 118 -8.30 -12.75 2.32
C VAL A 118 -8.96 -13.75 3.26
N TRP A 119 -8.96 -13.52 4.59
CA TRP A 119 -9.65 -14.36 5.58
C TRP A 119 -11.11 -13.99 5.79
N ASN A 120 -11.75 -13.23 4.89
CA ASN A 120 -13.12 -12.75 5.04
C ASN A 120 -14.18 -13.84 5.31
N ALA A 121 -13.95 -15.11 4.93
CA ALA A 121 -14.89 -16.19 5.26
C ALA A 121 -15.00 -16.40 6.78
N GLY A 122 -13.87 -16.40 7.49
CA GLY A 122 -13.80 -16.61 8.94
C GLY A 122 -13.67 -15.34 9.77
N LEU A 123 -13.23 -14.22 9.16
CA LEU A 123 -12.87 -12.99 9.87
C LEU A 123 -13.85 -11.85 9.53
N SER A 124 -14.57 -11.38 10.55
CA SER A 124 -15.54 -10.28 10.37
C SER A 124 -14.87 -8.97 9.90
N ALA A 125 -13.68 -8.67 10.38
CA ALA A 125 -12.90 -7.52 9.93
C ALA A 125 -12.55 -7.61 8.44
N GLY A 126 -12.25 -8.83 7.94
CA GLY A 126 -12.03 -9.09 6.52
C GLY A 126 -13.28 -8.84 5.66
N ARG A 127 -14.48 -9.12 6.18
CA ARG A 127 -15.73 -8.75 5.47
C ARG A 127 -16.00 -7.24 5.49
N ARG A 128 -15.79 -6.60 6.64
CA ARG A 128 -16.07 -5.16 6.80
C ARG A 128 -15.14 -4.30 5.95
N THR A 129 -13.87 -4.66 5.83
CA THR A 129 -12.92 -3.92 4.98
C THR A 129 -13.27 -4.03 3.50
N LEU A 130 -13.70 -5.22 3.04
CA LEU A 130 -14.20 -5.42 1.67
C LEU A 130 -15.48 -4.63 1.42
N HIS A 131 -16.38 -4.56 2.41
CA HIS A 131 -17.56 -3.70 2.32
C HIS A 131 -17.18 -2.22 2.21
N SER A 132 -16.24 -1.72 3.02
CA SER A 132 -15.74 -0.34 2.91
C SER A 132 -15.14 -0.07 1.53
N ALA A 133 -14.36 -1.01 1.00
CA ALA A 133 -13.79 -0.90 -0.34
C ALA A 133 -14.87 -0.87 -1.43
N GLY A 134 -15.89 -1.73 -1.34
CA GLY A 134 -17.02 -1.72 -2.26
C GLY A 134 -17.80 -0.40 -2.22
N MET A 135 -17.97 0.19 -1.03
CA MET A 135 -18.59 1.51 -0.88
C MET A 135 -17.73 2.61 -1.51
N PHE A 136 -16.41 2.59 -1.28
CA PHE A 136 -15.47 3.52 -1.90
C PHE A 136 -15.55 3.49 -3.43
N VAL A 137 -15.46 2.30 -4.03
CA VAL A 137 -15.48 2.15 -5.48
C VAL A 137 -16.79 2.70 -6.05
N ARG A 138 -17.92 2.47 -5.38
CA ARG A 138 -19.23 3.00 -5.80
C ARG A 138 -19.32 4.54 -5.75
N GLU A 139 -18.50 5.22 -4.97
CA GLU A 139 -18.41 6.70 -5.00
C GLU A 139 -17.86 7.23 -6.34
N TYR A 140 -17.17 6.38 -7.13
CA TYR A 140 -16.46 6.77 -8.36
C TYR A 140 -16.88 5.97 -9.61
N LEU A 141 -17.90 5.12 -9.53
CA LEU A 141 -18.56 4.55 -10.71
C LEU A 141 -19.35 5.65 -11.42
#